data_AF-A0A9R0TY56-F1
#
_entry.id   AF-A0A9R0TY56-F1
#
_cell.length_a   1.000
_cell.length_b   1.000
_cell.length_c   1.000
_cell.angle_alpha   90.00
_cell.angle_beta   90.00
_cell.angle_gamma   90.00
#
_symmetry.space_group_name_H-M   'P 1'
#
loop_
_entity.id
_entity.type
_entity.pdbx_description
1 polymer ?
#
loop_
_entity_poly.entity_id
_entity_poly.type
_entity_poly.pdbx_seq_one_letter_code
_entity_poly.pdbx_strand_id
1 'polypeptide(L)'
;MLCKRLGDGKKKAGGFTKLCSISPALQEFVGASECARTEVVKKLWAYIRENNLQDPSNRRKILCDDNLKKIFNVNSIDMFQMNKALTKHIWPLDSDGPVSPKEKSTPKEKSTPKGKPQKRDRSEGNKQKGGSSGSTSGLLAPLVLSDDLAKFIGTGESMLSRSDVVKRMWDYIKENNLQDPSDRRKIICDEKLKDLFQVESFTGFTVSKLLNPHFTKAK
;
A
#
# COMPACT_ATOMS: atom_id res chain seq x y z
N MET A 1 29.79 -6.01 -26.96
CA MET A 1 29.95 -7.37 -26.39
C MET A 1 30.26 -7.19 -24.91
N LEU A 2 29.59 -7.76 -23.90
CA LEU A 2 28.97 -9.06 -23.75
C LEU A 2 28.05 -8.94 -22.51
N CYS A 3 26.72 -9.03 -22.65
CA CYS A 3 25.86 -9.17 -21.47
C CYS A 3 25.97 -10.62 -21.01
N LYS A 4 26.72 -10.85 -19.93
CA LYS A 4 26.90 -12.19 -19.36
C LYS A 4 25.53 -12.76 -18.98
N ARG A 5 25.09 -13.79 -19.72
CA ARG A 5 24.02 -14.70 -19.28
C ARG A 5 24.51 -15.36 -17.99
N LEU A 6 23.93 -14.98 -16.87
CA LEU A 6 24.15 -15.67 -15.60
C LEU A 6 23.09 -16.76 -15.43
N GLY A 7 23.53 -18.00 -15.61
CA GLY A 7 23.21 -19.10 -14.70
C GLY A 7 21.85 -19.77 -14.87
N ASP A 8 21.89 -20.91 -15.56
CA ASP A 8 20.91 -21.99 -15.47
C ASP A 8 20.74 -22.44 -14.01
N GLY A 9 19.50 -22.51 -13.54
CA GLY A 9 19.18 -22.79 -12.15
C GLY A 9 17.68 -22.99 -11.98
N LYS A 10 17.18 -24.12 -12.49
CA LYS A 10 15.79 -24.56 -12.51
C LYS A 10 15.16 -24.56 -11.10
N LYS A 11 14.65 -23.42 -10.64
CA LYS A 11 13.69 -23.31 -9.53
C LYS A 11 12.36 -22.90 -10.12
N LYS A 12 11.28 -23.63 -9.79
CA LYS A 12 9.92 -23.34 -10.26
C LYS A 12 9.59 -21.88 -9.95
N ALA A 13 9.68 -21.06 -10.99
CA ALA A 13 9.56 -19.62 -10.93
C ALA A 13 8.10 -19.26 -10.68
N GLY A 14 7.75 -18.92 -9.44
CA GLY A 14 6.53 -18.17 -9.18
C GLY A 14 6.52 -16.89 -10.03
N GLY A 15 5.34 -16.34 -10.35
CA GLY A 15 5.18 -15.23 -11.32
C GLY A 15 6.06 -13.98 -11.06
N PHE A 16 6.66 -13.86 -9.88
CA PHE A 16 7.59 -12.79 -9.49
C PHE A 16 8.96 -12.83 -10.18
N THR A 17 9.44 -14.00 -10.61
CA THR A 17 10.75 -14.12 -11.28
C THR A 17 10.63 -14.23 -12.81
N LYS A 18 9.44 -13.96 -13.37
CA LYS A 18 9.26 -13.91 -14.83
C LYS A 18 10.14 -12.81 -15.43
N LEU A 19 10.90 -13.17 -16.45
CA LEU A 19 11.62 -12.20 -17.27
C LEU A 19 10.61 -11.32 -18.00
N CYS A 20 10.84 -10.01 -17.96
CA CYS A 20 9.99 -9.01 -18.57
C CYS A 20 10.85 -8.10 -19.44
N SER A 21 10.30 -7.64 -20.56
CA SER A 21 10.89 -6.54 -21.31
C SER A 21 10.70 -5.25 -20.53
N ILE A 22 11.72 -4.38 -20.56
CA ILE A 22 11.68 -3.08 -19.89
C ILE A 22 11.82 -1.94 -20.89
N SER A 23 11.19 -0.80 -20.61
CA SER A 23 11.22 0.39 -21.49
C SER A 23 12.63 0.97 -21.65
N PRO A 24 12.96 1.67 -22.76
CA PRO A 24 14.29 2.24 -23.00
C PRO A 24 14.84 3.08 -21.83
N ALA A 25 14.01 3.91 -21.20
CA ALA A 25 14.42 4.71 -20.04
C ALA A 25 14.83 3.85 -18.82
N LEU A 26 14.16 2.70 -18.61
CA LEU A 26 14.57 1.74 -17.59
C LEU A 26 15.79 0.91 -18.02
N GLN A 27 15.97 0.67 -19.32
CA GLN A 27 17.14 -0.06 -19.83
C GLN A 27 18.42 0.71 -19.57
N GLU A 28 18.42 2.03 -19.80
CA GLU A 28 19.55 2.91 -19.52
C GLU A 28 19.93 2.88 -18.03
N PHE A 29 18.93 2.85 -17.15
CA PHE A 29 19.14 2.77 -15.70
C PHE A 29 19.59 1.39 -15.21
N VAL A 30 18.98 0.32 -15.72
CA VAL A 30 19.24 -1.06 -15.26
C VAL A 30 20.47 -1.67 -15.94
N GLY A 31 20.81 -1.20 -17.14
CA GLY A 31 21.87 -1.73 -18.01
C GLY A 31 21.50 -3.05 -18.70
N ALA A 32 20.22 -3.39 -18.79
CA ALA A 32 19.74 -4.63 -19.41
C ALA A 32 18.47 -4.37 -20.24
N SER A 33 18.26 -5.14 -21.31
CA SER A 33 17.04 -5.08 -22.13
C SER A 33 15.85 -5.81 -21.50
N GLU A 34 16.15 -6.84 -20.70
CA GLU A 34 15.17 -7.76 -20.12
C GLU A 34 15.55 -8.04 -18.67
N CYS A 35 14.58 -7.93 -17.77
CA CYS A 35 14.82 -8.11 -16.34
C CYS A 35 13.53 -8.53 -15.64
N ALA A 36 13.65 -9.32 -14.57
CA ALA A 36 12.51 -9.60 -13.71
C ALA A 36 12.06 -8.33 -12.98
N ARG A 37 10.75 -8.16 -12.80
CA ARG A 37 10.19 -6.98 -12.11
C ARG A 37 10.81 -6.77 -10.73
N THR A 38 11.06 -7.84 -9.99
CA THR A 38 11.68 -7.79 -8.65
C THR A 38 13.09 -7.20 -8.69
N GLU A 39 13.87 -7.53 -9.72
CA GLU A 39 15.24 -7.05 -9.88
C GLU A 39 15.27 -5.55 -10.24
N VAL A 40 14.34 -5.10 -11.09
CA VAL A 40 14.16 -3.67 -11.40
C VAL A 40 13.84 -2.88 -10.14
N VAL A 41 12.86 -3.36 -9.36
CA VAL A 41 12.47 -2.74 -8.08
C VAL A 41 13.64 -2.70 -7.10
N LYS A 42 14.41 -3.79 -7.01
CA LYS A 42 15.58 -3.90 -6.13
C LYS A 42 16.67 -2.90 -6.51
N LYS A 43 17.00 -2.77 -7.81
CA LYS A 43 17.98 -1.79 -8.31
C LYS A 43 17.53 -0.35 -8.06
N LEU A 44 16.27 -0.03 -8.30
CA LEU A 44 15.71 1.30 -7.97
C LEU A 44 15.85 1.61 -6.47
N TRP A 45 15.50 0.67 -5.59
CA TRP A 45 15.64 0.86 -4.15
C TRP A 45 17.09 0.92 -3.66
N ALA A 46 18.03 0.28 -4.33
CA ALA A 46 19.45 0.44 -4.05
C ALA A 46 19.88 1.88 -4.37
N TYR A 47 19.59 2.34 -5.60
CA TYR A 47 19.90 3.70 -6.04
C TYR A 47 19.27 4.79 -5.17
N ILE A 48 17.99 4.65 -4.81
CA ILE A 48 17.28 5.61 -3.94
C ILE A 48 17.96 5.74 -2.58
N ARG A 49 18.48 4.64 -2.03
CA ARG A 49 19.17 4.64 -0.74
C ARG A 49 20.60 5.17 -0.87
N GLU A 50 21.32 4.79 -1.91
CA GLU A 50 22.69 5.28 -2.17
C GLU A 50 22.72 6.79 -2.39
N ASN A 51 21.72 7.35 -3.06
CA ASN A 51 21.61 8.78 -3.33
C ASN A 51 20.79 9.55 -2.27
N ASN A 52 20.40 8.90 -1.17
CA ASN A 52 19.61 9.50 -0.08
C ASN A 52 18.36 10.25 -0.56
N LEU A 53 17.66 9.71 -1.57
CA LEU A 53 16.52 10.35 -2.22
C LEU A 53 15.18 10.19 -1.46
N GLN A 54 15.21 9.66 -0.23
CA GLN A 54 14.02 9.58 0.61
C GLN A 54 13.84 10.89 1.36
N ASP A 55 12.59 11.36 1.44
CA ASP A 55 12.25 12.54 2.22
C ASP A 55 12.55 12.26 3.72
N PRO A 56 13.36 13.11 4.39
CA PRO A 56 13.77 12.89 5.79
C PRO A 56 12.59 12.96 6.76
N SER A 57 11.54 13.72 6.43
CA SER A 57 10.32 13.81 7.25
C SER A 57 9.36 12.67 6.95
N ASN A 58 9.34 12.16 5.72
CA ASN A 58 8.48 11.06 5.32
C ASN A 58 9.22 10.05 4.44
N ARG A 59 9.86 9.05 5.05
CA ARG A 59 10.63 8.00 4.35
C ARG A 59 9.86 7.15 3.32
N ARG A 60 8.54 7.34 3.21
CA ARG A 60 7.71 6.70 2.16
C ARG A 60 7.73 7.49 0.86
N LYS A 61 7.98 8.80 0.94
CA LYS A 61 8.08 9.69 -0.19
C LYS A 61 9.52 9.69 -0.69
N ILE A 62 9.66 9.46 -1.98
CA ILE A 62 10.92 9.48 -2.72
C ILE A 62 10.92 10.77 -3.55
N LEU A 63 11.96 11.57 -3.40
CA LEU A 63 12.23 12.75 -4.20
C LEU A 63 12.95 12.30 -5.47
N CYS A 64 12.32 12.51 -6.63
CA CYS A 64 12.91 12.07 -7.88
C CYS A 64 14.00 13.06 -8.29
N ASP A 65 15.21 12.56 -8.45
CA ASP A 65 16.30 13.24 -9.14
C ASP A 65 16.08 13.21 -10.66
N ASP A 66 17.02 13.75 -11.43
CA ASP A 66 16.84 13.85 -12.88
C ASP A 66 16.80 12.47 -13.57
N ASN A 67 17.46 11.46 -13.00
CA ASN A 67 17.42 10.09 -13.50
C ASN A 67 16.05 9.43 -13.25
N LEU A 68 15.52 9.55 -12.03
CA LEU A 68 14.19 9.02 -11.71
C LEU A 68 13.08 9.81 -12.41
N LYS A 69 13.26 11.12 -12.61
CA LYS A 69 12.32 11.95 -13.39
C LYS A 69 12.23 11.51 -14.84
N LYS A 70 13.33 11.11 -15.49
CA LYS A 70 13.29 10.57 -16.87
C LYS A 70 12.43 9.31 -16.98
N ILE A 71 12.44 8.48 -15.94
CA ILE A 71 11.67 7.24 -15.90
C ILE A 71 10.21 7.53 -15.56
N PHE A 72 9.95 8.18 -14.43
CA PHE A 72 8.61 8.30 -13.87
C PHE A 72 7.86 9.57 -14.30
N ASN A 73 8.56 10.56 -14.85
CA ASN A 73 8.04 11.87 -15.26
C ASN A 73 7.30 12.63 -14.15
N VAL A 74 7.80 12.51 -12.91
CA VAL A 74 7.20 13.12 -11.71
C VAL A 74 8.31 13.58 -10.76
N ASN A 75 8.05 14.63 -9.99
CA ASN A 75 9.01 15.22 -9.06
C ASN A 75 9.15 14.43 -7.75
N SER A 76 8.10 13.72 -7.34
CA SER A 76 8.13 12.87 -6.15
C SER A 76 7.14 11.72 -6.29
N ILE A 77 7.49 10.56 -5.75
CA ILE A 77 6.65 9.35 -5.75
C ILE A 77 6.62 8.69 -4.38
N ASP A 78 5.50 8.07 -4.04
CA ASP A 78 5.39 7.11 -2.94
C ASP A 78 5.81 5.71 -3.41
N MET A 79 6.22 4.84 -2.49
CA MET A 79 6.51 3.42 -2.72
C MET A 79 5.43 2.70 -3.54
N PHE A 80 4.15 2.96 -3.25
CA PHE A 80 3.04 2.35 -3.99
C PHE A 80 2.90 2.91 -5.40
N GLN A 81 3.14 4.22 -5.55
CA GLN A 81 3.11 4.89 -6.84
C GLN A 81 4.24 4.42 -7.74
N MET A 82 5.42 4.14 -7.17
CA MET A 82 6.56 3.57 -7.90
C MET A 82 6.17 2.23 -8.53
N ASN A 83 5.62 1.29 -7.74
CA ASN A 83 5.22 -0.01 -8.28
C ASN A 83 4.10 0.12 -9.33
N LYS A 84 3.19 1.08 -9.17
CA LYS A 84 2.16 1.38 -10.18
C LYS A 84 2.78 1.91 -11.47
N ALA A 85 3.72 2.85 -11.37
CA ALA A 85 4.41 3.46 -12.50
C ALA A 85 5.20 2.41 -13.30
N LEU A 86 5.89 1.49 -12.63
CA LEU A 86 6.63 0.40 -13.26
C LEU A 86 5.77 -0.49 -14.16
N THR A 87 4.48 -0.62 -13.88
CA THR A 87 3.56 -1.41 -14.74
C THR A 87 3.48 -0.86 -16.16
N LYS A 88 3.73 0.45 -16.37
CA LYS A 88 3.75 1.06 -17.70
C LYS A 88 5.05 0.81 -18.48
N HIS A 89 6.09 0.34 -17.79
CA HIS A 89 7.44 0.20 -18.33
C HIS A 89 7.94 -1.25 -18.31
N ILE A 90 7.17 -2.19 -17.77
CA ILE A 90 7.53 -3.61 -17.61
C ILE A 90 6.43 -4.45 -18.24
N TRP A 91 6.77 -5.20 -19.29
CA TRP A 91 5.84 -6.05 -20.03
C TRP A 91 6.28 -7.52 -19.96
N PRO A 92 5.37 -8.48 -19.69
CA PRO A 92 5.71 -9.90 -19.67
C PRO A 92 6.19 -10.36 -21.06
N LEU A 93 7.29 -11.13 -21.08
CA LEU A 93 7.74 -11.87 -22.25
C LEU A 93 7.15 -13.29 -22.17
N ASP A 94 5.86 -13.45 -22.45
CA ASP A 94 5.28 -14.77 -22.69
C ASP A 94 5.37 -15.00 -24.22
N SER A 95 6.18 -15.98 -24.62
CA SER A 95 6.30 -16.47 -26.00
C SER A 95 5.02 -17.20 -26.40
N ASP A 96 4.21 -16.59 -27.27
CA ASP A 96 3.64 -17.27 -28.45
C ASP A 96 3.27 -16.23 -29.52
N GLY A 97 4.01 -16.23 -30.64
CA GLY A 97 3.72 -15.44 -31.85
C GLY A 97 4.73 -14.32 -32.18
N PRO A 98 5.26 -14.25 -33.43
CA PRO A 98 6.25 -13.25 -33.82
C PRO A 98 5.56 -11.95 -34.22
N VAL A 99 5.89 -10.85 -33.56
CA VAL A 99 5.74 -9.52 -34.16
C VAL A 99 7.02 -8.71 -33.98
N SER A 100 7.75 -8.63 -35.09
CA SER A 100 8.86 -7.72 -35.30
C SER A 100 8.46 -6.25 -35.10
N PRO A 101 9.45 -5.37 -34.84
CA PRO A 101 9.25 -4.03 -34.30
C PRO A 101 8.76 -3.05 -35.37
N LYS A 102 7.88 -2.11 -34.98
CA LYS A 102 7.71 -0.86 -35.73
C LYS A 102 8.16 0.31 -34.88
N GLU A 103 9.36 0.79 -35.18
CA GLU A 103 9.76 2.17 -34.96
C GLU A 103 8.82 3.13 -35.71
N LYS A 104 8.49 4.26 -35.09
CA LYS A 104 8.44 5.60 -35.73
C LYS A 104 8.12 6.69 -34.69
N SER A 105 9.16 7.48 -34.36
CA SER A 105 9.23 8.95 -34.42
C SER A 105 8.04 9.83 -33.97
N THR A 106 8.34 10.73 -33.02
CA THR A 106 7.63 11.93 -32.51
C THR A 106 7.41 13.04 -33.57
N PRO A 107 6.92 14.30 -33.29
CA PRO A 107 6.10 14.92 -32.19
C PRO A 107 4.94 15.86 -32.67
N LYS A 108 4.02 16.31 -31.79
CA LYS A 108 3.30 17.65 -31.74
C LYS A 108 2.14 17.61 -30.72
N GLU A 109 2.13 18.35 -29.62
CA GLU A 109 1.84 19.79 -29.38
C GLU A 109 0.36 20.10 -29.05
N LYS A 110 0.17 20.97 -28.04
CA LYS A 110 -1.02 21.50 -27.36
C LYS A 110 -2.31 21.67 -28.19
N SER A 111 -3.45 21.38 -27.54
CA SER A 111 -4.52 22.37 -27.28
C SER A 111 -5.74 21.76 -26.54
N THR A 112 -6.15 22.37 -25.42
CA THR A 112 -7.50 22.29 -24.83
C THR A 112 -8.37 23.43 -25.40
N PRO A 113 -9.72 23.35 -25.40
CA PRO A 113 -10.49 23.81 -24.21
C PRO A 113 -11.83 23.09 -23.91
N LYS A 114 -12.15 23.07 -22.60
CA LYS A 114 -13.43 23.14 -21.86
C LYS A 114 -14.77 22.62 -22.46
N GLY A 115 -15.47 21.81 -21.65
CA GLY A 115 -16.93 21.72 -21.58
C GLY A 115 -17.43 21.05 -20.29
N LYS A 116 -17.97 21.84 -19.35
CA LYS A 116 -18.75 21.43 -18.14
C LYS A 116 -20.15 20.95 -18.58
N PRO A 117 -20.88 20.13 -17.81
CA PRO A 117 -21.83 20.71 -16.85
C PRO A 117 -22.00 19.95 -15.52
N GLN A 118 -22.56 20.69 -14.56
CA GLN A 118 -22.72 20.41 -13.14
C GLN A 118 -24.22 20.21 -12.82
N LYS A 119 -24.50 19.35 -11.82
CA LYS A 119 -25.64 19.35 -10.86
C LYS A 119 -27.10 19.13 -11.32
N ARG A 120 -27.76 18.19 -10.62
CA ARG A 120 -29.10 18.25 -9.95
C ARG A 120 -29.17 17.03 -9.01
N ASP A 121 -29.00 17.20 -7.70
CA ASP A 121 -30.00 17.48 -6.64
C ASP A 121 -30.97 16.30 -6.36
N ARG A 122 -30.89 15.69 -5.15
CA ARG A 122 -32.01 15.62 -4.17
C ARG A 122 -31.75 14.65 -2.99
N SER A 123 -31.74 15.26 -1.80
CA SER A 123 -32.04 14.87 -0.40
C SER A 123 -31.98 13.44 0.16
N GLU A 124 -31.43 13.40 1.38
CA GLU A 124 -31.82 12.67 2.61
C GLU A 124 -32.68 11.40 2.52
N GLY A 125 -32.18 10.34 3.16
CA GLY A 125 -32.92 9.12 3.50
C GLY A 125 -32.13 8.21 4.43
N ASN A 126 -32.36 8.36 5.73
CA ASN A 126 -31.98 7.42 6.80
C ASN A 126 -32.64 6.05 6.60
N LYS A 127 -31.87 4.94 6.57
CA LYS A 127 -32.20 3.70 7.32
C LYS A 127 -31.16 2.58 7.19
N GLN A 128 -31.04 1.87 8.30
CA GLN A 128 -30.20 0.72 8.60
C GLN A 128 -30.67 -0.61 7.96
N LYS A 129 -29.75 -1.59 8.04
CA LYS A 129 -29.90 -3.07 8.25
C LYS A 129 -29.89 -4.04 7.04
N GLY A 130 -29.07 -5.11 7.25
CA GLY A 130 -29.11 -6.45 6.64
C GLY A 130 -28.11 -6.63 5.48
N GLY A 131 -27.00 -7.38 5.53
CA GLY A 131 -26.80 -8.78 5.96
C GLY A 131 -27.07 -9.71 4.75
N SER A 132 -26.27 -10.69 4.31
CA SER A 132 -25.03 -11.33 4.77
C SER A 132 -24.52 -12.27 3.64
N SER A 133 -23.35 -12.90 3.85
CA SER A 133 -22.80 -14.12 3.23
C SER A 133 -21.86 -13.96 2.02
N GLY A 134 -20.63 -14.49 2.01
CA GLY A 134 -19.96 -15.31 3.00
C GLY A 134 -18.54 -15.70 2.56
N SER A 135 -17.64 -15.88 3.54
CA SER A 135 -16.81 -17.08 3.71
C SER A 135 -15.76 -16.84 4.81
N THR A 136 -15.85 -17.65 5.87
CA THR A 136 -14.74 -18.16 6.68
C THR A 136 -13.71 -17.17 7.22
N SER A 137 -13.80 -16.77 8.50
CA SER A 137 -12.61 -16.37 9.26
C SER A 137 -12.90 -16.27 10.75
N GLY A 138 -12.00 -16.81 11.58
CA GLY A 138 -11.99 -16.66 13.06
C GLY A 138 -11.89 -15.22 13.58
N LEU A 139 -12.09 -14.23 12.70
CA LEU A 139 -12.23 -12.81 12.97
C LEU A 139 -13.63 -12.44 13.49
N LEU A 140 -14.66 -13.23 13.14
CA LEU A 140 -16.05 -13.01 13.55
C LEU A 140 -16.48 -13.88 14.75
N ALA A 141 -15.56 -14.69 15.29
CA ALA A 141 -15.84 -15.49 16.47
C ALA A 141 -16.09 -14.56 17.67
N PRO A 142 -17.18 -14.75 18.45
CA PRO A 142 -17.40 -13.99 19.67
C PRO A 142 -16.30 -14.32 20.68
N LEU A 143 -15.59 -13.29 21.14
CA LEU A 143 -14.53 -13.39 22.13
C LEU A 143 -14.95 -12.66 23.40
N VAL A 144 -14.61 -13.22 24.55
CA VAL A 144 -14.82 -12.55 25.84
C VAL A 144 -13.75 -11.48 25.97
N LEU A 145 -14.19 -10.28 26.33
CA LEU A 145 -13.31 -9.13 26.50
C LEU A 145 -12.83 -9.05 27.95
N SER A 146 -11.60 -8.57 28.15
CA SER A 146 -11.13 -8.20 29.49
C SER A 146 -11.93 -7.02 30.03
N ASP A 147 -12.04 -6.92 31.36
CA ASP A 147 -12.80 -5.84 32.04
C ASP A 147 -12.38 -4.45 31.57
N ASP A 148 -11.09 -4.22 31.34
CA ASP A 148 -10.58 -2.91 30.90
C ASP A 148 -11.00 -2.57 29.46
N LEU A 149 -11.04 -3.57 28.57
CA LEU A 149 -11.50 -3.38 27.20
C LEU A 149 -13.02 -3.21 27.15
N ALA A 150 -13.76 -3.92 28.01
CA ALA A 150 -15.20 -3.76 28.15
C ALA A 150 -15.57 -2.37 28.70
N LYS A 151 -14.83 -1.86 29.71
CA LYS A 151 -14.97 -0.49 30.23
C LYS A 151 -14.70 0.56 29.17
N PHE A 152 -13.65 0.36 28.36
CA PHE A 152 -13.30 1.29 27.27
C PHE A 152 -14.40 1.38 26.21
N ILE A 153 -14.97 0.24 25.80
CA ILE A 153 -16.03 0.20 24.79
C ILE A 153 -17.35 0.76 25.38
N GLY A 154 -17.62 0.58 26.67
CA GLY A 154 -18.72 1.23 27.38
C GLY A 154 -20.14 0.84 26.94
N THR A 155 -20.30 -0.19 26.10
CA THR A 155 -21.60 -0.63 25.57
C THR A 155 -22.26 -1.74 26.39
N GLY A 156 -21.62 -2.21 27.47
CA GLY A 156 -22.11 -3.33 28.28
C GLY A 156 -22.03 -4.70 27.58
N GLU A 157 -21.49 -4.75 26.37
CA GLU A 157 -21.28 -5.97 25.59
C GLU A 157 -19.94 -6.63 26.01
N SER A 158 -20.02 -7.73 26.77
CA SER A 158 -18.84 -8.49 27.24
C SER A 158 -18.32 -9.52 26.22
N MET A 159 -19.06 -9.71 25.12
CA MET A 159 -18.71 -10.63 24.04
C MET A 159 -18.77 -9.90 22.70
N LEU A 160 -17.61 -9.73 22.07
CA LEU A 160 -17.51 -9.09 20.75
C LEU A 160 -16.55 -9.84 19.86
N SER A 161 -16.80 -9.76 18.55
CA SER A 161 -15.83 -10.27 17.59
C SER A 161 -14.59 -9.38 17.56
N ARG A 162 -13.45 -9.97 17.23
CA ARG A 162 -12.20 -9.23 17.06
C ARG A 162 -12.37 -8.08 16.06
N SER A 163 -13.09 -8.33 14.97
CA SER A 163 -13.38 -7.31 13.95
C SER A 163 -14.16 -6.12 14.52
N ASP A 164 -15.17 -6.38 15.36
CA ASP A 164 -16.01 -5.33 15.94
C ASP A 164 -15.24 -4.49 16.95
N VAL A 165 -14.40 -5.12 17.78
CA VAL A 165 -13.53 -4.39 18.72
C VAL A 165 -12.54 -3.52 17.97
N VAL A 166 -11.87 -4.05 16.95
CA VAL A 166 -10.94 -3.28 16.12
C VAL A 166 -11.66 -2.11 15.46
N LYS A 167 -12.88 -2.32 14.95
CA LYS A 167 -13.68 -1.26 14.34
C LYS A 167 -14.00 -0.15 15.34
N ARG A 168 -14.54 -0.48 16.51
CA ARG A 168 -14.86 0.50 17.57
C ARG A 168 -13.62 1.26 18.05
N MET A 169 -12.49 0.57 18.18
CA MET A 169 -11.20 1.21 18.49
C MET A 169 -10.82 2.25 17.45
N TRP A 170 -10.95 1.91 16.16
CA TRP A 170 -10.65 2.83 15.06
C TRP A 170 -11.60 4.01 14.99
N ASP A 171 -12.86 3.81 15.32
CA ASP A 171 -13.86 4.88 15.34
C ASP A 171 -13.54 5.88 16.46
N TYR A 172 -13.20 5.39 17.66
CA TYR A 172 -12.71 6.23 18.76
C TYR A 172 -11.45 7.02 18.39
N ILE A 173 -10.45 6.37 17.77
CA ILE A 173 -9.20 7.03 17.34
C ILE A 173 -9.46 8.18 16.35
N LYS A 174 -10.43 8.02 15.45
CA LYS A 174 -10.79 9.05 14.46
C LYS A 174 -11.60 10.17 15.10
N GLU A 175 -12.58 9.85 15.95
CA GLU A 175 -13.42 10.83 16.65
C GLU A 175 -12.57 11.76 17.53
N ASN A 176 -11.56 11.20 18.21
CA ASN A 176 -10.65 11.96 19.08
C ASN A 176 -9.41 12.50 18.35
N ASN A 177 -9.32 12.35 17.02
CA ASN A 177 -8.20 12.81 16.19
C ASN A 177 -6.81 12.37 16.72
N LEU A 178 -6.70 11.15 17.23
CA LEU A 178 -5.49 10.62 17.88
C LEU A 178 -4.41 10.16 16.89
N GLN A 179 -4.58 10.41 15.60
CA GLN A 179 -3.57 10.11 14.59
C GLN A 179 -2.55 11.25 14.51
N ASP A 180 -1.27 10.89 14.49
CA ASP A 180 -0.19 11.85 14.33
C ASP A 180 -0.35 12.57 12.96
N PRO A 181 -0.36 13.92 12.93
CA PRO A 181 -0.55 14.68 11.70
C PRO A 181 0.60 14.52 10.70
N SER A 182 1.79 14.17 11.18
CA SER A 182 2.99 13.92 10.35
C SER A 182 3.05 12.48 9.86
N ASP A 183 2.72 11.50 10.71
CA ASP A 183 2.57 10.09 10.32
C ASP A 183 1.20 9.54 10.71
N ARG A 184 0.24 9.55 9.78
CA ARG A 184 -1.11 8.97 9.98
C ARG A 184 -1.12 7.47 10.34
N ARG A 185 0.02 6.78 10.27
CA ARG A 185 0.15 5.41 10.77
C ARG A 185 0.47 5.35 12.25
N LYS A 186 0.93 6.43 12.87
CA LYS A 186 1.20 6.51 14.31
C LYS A 186 -0.05 7.04 15.01
N ILE A 187 -0.47 6.34 16.05
CA ILE A 187 -1.58 6.72 16.93
C ILE A 187 -0.94 7.15 18.25
N ILE A 188 -1.27 8.36 18.69
CA ILE A 188 -0.87 8.93 19.97
C ILE A 188 -1.94 8.54 20.98
N CYS A 189 -1.57 7.82 22.04
CA CYS A 189 -2.53 7.36 23.02
C CYS A 189 -2.92 8.52 23.94
N ASP A 190 -4.23 8.72 24.10
CA ASP A 190 -4.79 9.54 25.16
C ASP A 190 -4.79 8.77 26.49
N GLU A 191 -5.30 9.36 27.56
CA GLU A 191 -5.33 8.71 28.88
C GLU A 191 -6.04 7.36 28.84
N LYS A 192 -7.17 7.24 28.12
CA LYS A 192 -7.92 5.98 28.03
C LYS A 192 -7.17 4.89 27.27
N LEU A 193 -6.52 5.22 26.15
CA LEU A 193 -5.71 4.25 25.41
C LEU A 193 -4.43 3.89 26.17
N LYS A 194 -3.87 4.83 26.93
CA LYS A 194 -2.73 4.57 27.82
C LYS A 194 -3.12 3.63 28.95
N ASP A 195 -4.28 3.79 29.55
CA ASP A 195 -4.77 2.88 30.60
C ASP A 195 -4.99 1.47 30.04
N LEU A 196 -5.52 1.36 28.82
CA LEU A 196 -5.79 0.06 28.19
C LEU A 196 -4.52 -0.65 27.71
N PHE A 197 -3.66 0.04 26.96
CA PHE A 197 -2.51 -0.58 26.29
C PHE A 197 -1.17 -0.36 26.98
N GLN A 198 -1.10 0.55 27.97
CA GLN A 198 0.12 0.93 28.68
C GLN A 198 1.25 1.40 27.74
N VAL A 199 0.88 1.98 26.59
CA VAL A 199 1.83 2.54 25.61
C VAL A 199 1.49 3.99 25.33
N GLU A 200 2.51 4.81 25.13
CA GLU A 200 2.34 6.23 24.81
C GLU A 200 1.90 6.46 23.36
N SER A 201 2.40 5.62 22.44
CA SER A 201 1.99 5.62 21.04
C SER A 201 2.20 4.25 20.41
N PHE A 202 1.42 3.92 19.38
CA PHE A 202 1.59 2.68 18.63
C PHE A 202 1.34 2.90 17.13
N THR A 203 1.63 1.88 16.31
CA THR A 203 1.39 1.97 14.86
C THR A 203 0.06 1.32 14.51
N GLY A 204 -0.72 1.87 13.59
CA GLY A 204 -2.09 1.43 13.32
C GLY A 204 -2.27 -0.06 13.05
N PHE A 205 -1.31 -0.68 12.35
CA PHE A 205 -1.35 -2.13 12.10
C PHE A 205 -1.04 -2.98 13.34
N THR A 206 -0.45 -2.42 14.41
CA THR A 206 -0.15 -3.12 15.66
C THR A 206 -1.32 -3.14 16.63
N VAL A 207 -2.42 -2.39 16.39
CA VAL A 207 -3.61 -2.40 17.27
C VAL A 207 -4.16 -3.80 17.49
N SER A 208 -4.18 -4.60 16.42
CA SER A 208 -4.57 -6.01 16.45
C SER A 208 -3.69 -6.83 17.40
N LYS A 209 -2.38 -6.55 17.44
CA LYS A 209 -1.44 -7.25 18.31
C LYS A 209 -1.60 -6.82 19.77
N LEU A 210 -1.81 -5.53 20.01
CA LEU A 210 -2.06 -4.97 21.34
C LEU A 210 -3.38 -5.46 21.94
N LEU A 211 -4.37 -5.77 21.11
CA LEU A 211 -5.65 -6.30 21.56
C LEU A 211 -5.60 -7.81 21.92
N ASN A 212 -4.61 -8.56 21.44
CA ASN A 212 -4.53 -10.01 21.69
C ASN A 212 -4.58 -10.41 23.18
N PRO A 213 -3.86 -9.74 24.11
CA PRO A 213 -3.90 -10.07 25.53
C PRO A 213 -5.27 -9.81 26.18
N HIS A 214 -6.09 -8.94 25.60
CA HIS A 214 -7.41 -8.55 26.10
C HIS A 214 -8.54 -9.45 25.59
N PHE A 215 -8.24 -10.41 24.71
CA PHE A 215 -9.20 -11.41 24.26
C PHE A 215 -8.99 -12.71 25.04
N THR A 216 -9.97 -13.08 25.84
CA THR A 216 -10.02 -14.41 26.44
C THR A 216 -10.84 -15.33 25.53
N LYS A 217 -10.33 -16.55 25.32
CA LYS A 217 -11.11 -17.58 24.61
C LYS A 217 -12.28 -17.95 25.50
N ALA A 218 -13.51 -17.81 24.98
CA ALA A 218 -14.68 -18.40 25.62
C ALA A 218 -14.42 -19.90 25.80
N LYS A 219 -14.56 -20.38 27.03
CA LYS A 219 -14.34 -21.78 27.39
C LYS A 219 -15.62 -22.58 27.15
#